data_AF-A0A538DE46-F1
#
_entry.id   AF-A0A538DE46-F1
#
_cell.length_a   1.000
_cell.length_b   1.000
_cell.length_c   1.000
_cell.angle_alpha   90.00
_cell.angle_beta   90.00
_cell.angle_gamma   90.00
#
_symmetry.space_group_name_H-M   'P 1'
#
loop_
_entity.id
_entity.type
_entity.pdbx_description
1 polymer ?
#
loop_
_entity_poly.entity_id
_entity_poly.type
_entity_poly.pdbx_seq_one_letter_code
_entity_poly.pdbx_strand_id
1 'polypeptide(L)'
;MRNYNEETLAVLLRTLPAAPEAWVKAAQEIPLARRGLDDIVARAEADRAFREALVMDAEAALEGAGYEHDPALAEAVREHLTP
;
A
#
# COMPACT_ATOMS: atom_id res chain seq x y z
N MET A 1 21.75 -14.61 6.17
CA MET A 1 20.96 -14.28 4.96
C MET A 1 21.89 -14.34 3.76
N ARG A 2 21.44 -14.84 2.61
CA ARG A 2 22.24 -14.79 1.38
C ARG A 2 22.15 -13.39 0.77
N ASN A 3 23.29 -12.77 0.47
CA ASN A 3 23.35 -11.52 -0.25
C ASN A 3 23.29 -11.83 -1.75
N TYR A 4 22.10 -11.76 -2.34
CA TYR A 4 21.94 -11.85 -3.79
C TYR A 4 22.16 -10.47 -4.41
N ASN A 5 22.97 -10.39 -5.46
CA ASN A 5 23.08 -9.18 -6.29
C ASN A 5 21.94 -9.12 -7.30
N GLU A 6 21.75 -7.95 -7.92
CA GLU A 6 20.66 -7.68 -8.86
C GLU A 6 20.66 -8.65 -10.06
N GLU A 7 21.83 -8.99 -10.60
CA GLU A 7 21.97 -9.97 -11.69
C GLU A 7 21.50 -11.37 -11.29
N THR A 8 21.87 -11.82 -10.08
CA THR A 8 21.43 -13.13 -9.57
C THR A 8 19.93 -13.14 -9.32
N LEU A 9 19.37 -12.04 -8.81
CA LEU A 9 17.92 -11.91 -8.64
C LEU A 9 17.19 -11.97 -9.98
N ALA A 10 17.68 -11.28 -11.02
CA ALA A 10 17.08 -11.30 -12.35
C ALA A 10 17.05 -12.71 -12.97
N VAL A 11 18.13 -13.48 -12.79
CA VAL A 11 18.18 -14.88 -13.24
C VAL A 11 17.15 -15.73 -12.49
N LEU A 12 17.06 -15.59 -11.16
CA LEU A 12 16.10 -16.34 -10.35
C LEU A 12 14.66 -15.99 -10.71
N LEU A 13 14.35 -14.71 -10.90
CA LEU A 13 13.01 -14.26 -11.30
C LEU A 13 12.58 -14.83 -12.64
N ARG A 14 13.51 -14.98 -13.60
CA ARG A 14 13.23 -15.63 -14.90
C ARG A 14 12.90 -17.12 -14.79
N THR A 15 13.29 -17.79 -13.70
CA THR A 15 12.96 -19.21 -13.49
C THR A 15 11.56 -19.42 -12.93
N LEU A 16 10.89 -18.36 -12.48
CA LEU A 16 9.54 -18.47 -11.95
C LEU A 16 8.52 -18.74 -13.05
N PRO A 17 7.47 -19.53 -12.76
CA PRO A 17 6.34 -19.66 -13.66
C PRO A 17 5.63 -18.32 -13.84
N ALA A 18 4.88 -18.17 -14.94
CA ALA A 18 4.05 -17.00 -15.15
C ALA A 18 3.09 -16.80 -13.96
N ALA A 19 2.90 -15.54 -13.56
CA ALA A 19 1.97 -15.22 -12.49
C ALA A 19 0.55 -15.66 -12.88
N PRO A 20 -0.26 -16.18 -11.93
CA PRO A 20 -1.65 -16.52 -12.19
C PRO A 20 -2.43 -15.33 -12.76
N GLU A 21 -3.17 -15.53 -13.85
CA GLU A 21 -3.91 -14.45 -14.51
C GLU A 21 -4.88 -13.72 -13.58
N ALA A 22 -5.48 -14.44 -12.63
CA ALA A 22 -6.38 -13.84 -11.62
C ALA A 22 -5.65 -12.79 -10.76
N TRP A 23 -4.38 -13.04 -10.42
CA TRP A 23 -3.57 -12.09 -9.65
C TRP A 23 -3.16 -10.90 -10.51
N VAL A 24 -2.81 -11.14 -11.77
CA VAL A 24 -2.47 -10.06 -12.72
C VAL A 24 -3.67 -9.14 -12.95
N LYS A 25 -4.87 -9.69 -13.13
CA LYS A 25 -6.11 -8.91 -13.31
C LYS A 25 -6.47 -8.12 -12.05
N ALA A 26 -6.41 -8.75 -10.87
CA ALA A 26 -6.62 -8.03 -9.62
C ALA A 26 -5.61 -6.87 -9.47
N ALA A 27 -4.33 -7.10 -9.74
CA ALA A 27 -3.31 -6.05 -9.71
C ALA A 27 -3.53 -4.92 -10.73
N GLN A 28 -4.17 -5.21 -11.87
CA GLN A 28 -4.52 -4.22 -12.91
C GLN A 28 -5.78 -3.42 -12.59
N GLU A 29 -6.68 -3.90 -11.74
CA GLU A 29 -7.90 -3.20 -11.31
C GLU A 29 -7.65 -2.27 -10.10
N ILE A 30 -6.65 -2.60 -9.30
CA ILE A 30 -6.17 -1.80 -8.15
C ILE A 30 -5.74 -0.34 -8.48
N PRO A 31 -5.17 0.04 -9.64
CA PRO A 31 -4.61 1.38 -9.89
C PRO A 31 -5.61 2.56 -9.82
N LEU A 32 -6.91 2.31 -10.02
CA LEU A 32 -7.93 3.36 -9.93
C LEU A 32 -8.43 3.57 -8.49
N ALA A 33 -8.49 2.50 -7.69
CA ALA A 33 -8.79 2.59 -6.25
C ALA A 33 -7.60 3.11 -5.43
N ARG A 34 -6.36 2.90 -5.92
CA ARG A 34 -5.12 3.28 -5.20
C ARG A 34 -4.74 4.75 -5.22
N ARG A 35 -5.22 5.58 -6.16
CA ARG A 35 -4.81 7.00 -6.21
C ARG A 35 -5.09 7.75 -4.91
N GLY A 36 -6.25 7.49 -4.29
CA GLY A 36 -6.59 8.08 -2.99
C GLY A 36 -5.68 7.59 -1.87
N LEU A 37 -5.33 6.29 -1.89
CA LEU A 37 -4.44 5.68 -0.90
C LEU A 37 -3.00 6.21 -1.01
N ASP A 38 -2.46 6.33 -2.22
CA ASP A 38 -1.11 6.85 -2.44
C ASP A 38 -0.97 8.29 -1.93
N ASP A 39 -1.99 9.14 -2.15
CA ASP A 39 -2.02 10.51 -1.64
C ASP A 39 -2.09 10.56 -0.11
N ILE A 40 -2.87 9.67 0.52
CA ILE A 40 -2.96 9.55 1.99
C ILE A 40 -1.61 9.13 2.58
N VAL A 41 -0.96 8.12 1.99
CA VAL A 41 0.34 7.62 2.43
C VAL A 41 1.42 8.69 2.27
N ALA A 42 1.48 9.35 1.10
CA ALA A 42 2.43 10.45 0.87
C ALA A 42 2.24 11.59 1.88
N ARG A 43 0.99 11.92 2.23
CA ARG A 43 0.69 12.90 3.28
C ARG A 43 1.14 12.43 4.66
N ALA A 44 0.89 11.16 5.01
CA ALA A 44 1.33 10.58 6.29
C ALA A 44 2.85 10.50 6.42
N GLU A 45 3.58 10.38 5.31
CA GLU A 45 5.04 10.47 5.30
C GLU A 45 5.55 11.89 5.55
N ALA A 46 4.86 12.89 4.99
CA ALA A 46 5.21 14.30 5.15
C ALA A 46 4.73 14.93 6.48
N ASP A 47 3.65 14.41 7.07
CA ASP A 47 3.02 14.93 8.29
C ASP A 47 2.97 13.85 9.39
N ARG A 48 3.87 14.00 10.37
CA ARG A 48 3.96 13.08 11.51
C ARG A 48 2.72 13.11 12.41
N ALA A 49 2.06 14.25 12.58
CA ALA A 49 0.86 14.34 13.40
C ALA A 49 -0.31 13.62 12.74
N PHE A 50 -0.42 13.74 11.42
CA PHE A 50 -1.40 12.98 10.64
C PHE A 50 -1.12 11.47 10.68
N ARG A 51 0.16 11.06 10.63
CA ARG A 51 0.55 9.66 10.79
C ARG A 51 0.18 9.08 12.15
N GLU A 52 0.45 9.81 13.23
CA GLU A 52 0.09 9.39 14.59
C GLU A 52 -1.44 9.26 14.74
N ALA A 53 -2.20 10.20 14.17
CA ALA A 53 -3.66 10.14 14.15
C ALA A 53 -4.18 8.91 13.38
N LEU A 54 -3.61 8.61 12.19
CA LEU A 54 -3.97 7.42 11.41
C LEU A 54 -3.68 6.10 12.13
N VAL A 55 -2.59 6.04 12.90
CA VAL A 55 -2.24 4.85 13.71
C VAL A 55 -3.18 4.69 14.90
N MET A 56 -3.61 5.79 15.52
CA MET A 56 -4.55 5.77 16.64
C MET A 56 -5.98 5.40 16.20
N ASP A 57 -6.46 6.05 15.15
CA ASP A 57 -7.80 5.83 14.59
C ASP A 57 -7.81 6.27 13.12
N ALA A 58 -7.58 5.31 12.23
CA ALA A 58 -7.51 5.57 10.79
C ALA A 58 -8.82 6.12 10.23
N GLU A 59 -9.97 5.64 10.70
CA GLU A 59 -11.27 6.08 10.19
C GLU A 59 -11.56 7.52 10.59
N ALA A 60 -11.37 7.87 11.86
CA ALA A 60 -11.57 9.24 12.34
C ALA A 60 -10.57 10.23 11.73
N ALA A 61 -9.31 9.81 11.53
CA ALA A 61 -8.29 10.65 10.91
C ALA A 61 -8.56 10.90 9.42
N LEU A 62 -9.08 9.89 8.69
CA LEU A 62 -9.49 10.04 7.30
C LEU A 62 -10.71 10.95 7.15
N GLU A 63 -11.72 10.79 7.99
CA GLU A 63 -12.91 11.64 8.00
C GLU A 63 -12.56 13.10 8.33
N GLY A 64 -11.72 13.34 9.34
CA GLY A 64 -11.22 14.67 9.69
C GLY A 64 -10.35 15.33 8.60
N ALA A 65 -9.76 14.52 7.72
CA ALA A 65 -9.00 14.97 6.55
C ALA A 65 -9.88 15.17 5.30
N GLY A 66 -11.18 14.88 5.38
CA GLY A 66 -12.14 15.07 4.29
C GLY A 66 -12.25 13.88 3.32
N TYR A 67 -11.71 12.72 3.68
CA TYR A 67 -11.92 11.48 2.93
C TYR A 67 -13.25 10.85 3.33
N GLU A 68 -13.90 10.16 2.40
CA GLU A 68 -15.09 9.35 2.73
C GLU A 68 -14.74 8.28 3.76
N HIS A 69 -15.66 8.05 4.69
CA HIS A 69 -15.56 7.01 5.69
C HIS A 69 -15.74 5.65 5.02
N ASP A 70 -14.65 5.14 4.46
CA ASP A 70 -14.55 3.81 3.85
C ASP A 70 -13.70 2.90 4.75
N PRO A 71 -14.31 1.88 5.41
CA PRO A 71 -13.57 0.96 6.27
C PRO A 71 -12.52 0.14 5.50
N ALA A 72 -12.71 -0.10 4.20
CA ALA A 72 -11.71 -0.78 3.38
C ALA A 72 -10.47 0.09 3.14
N LEU A 73 -10.67 1.40 2.97
CA LEU A 73 -9.57 2.36 2.83
C LEU A 73 -8.80 2.52 4.15
N ALA A 74 -9.51 2.59 5.28
CA ALA A 74 -8.89 2.66 6.60
C ALA A 74 -8.04 1.41 6.92
N GLU A 75 -8.51 0.22 6.52
CA GLU A 75 -7.75 -1.02 6.67
C GLU A 75 -6.48 -1.01 5.80
N ALA A 76 -6.61 -0.62 4.53
CA ALA A 76 -5.47 -0.54 3.61
C ALA A 76 -4.40 0.45 4.11
N VAL A 77 -4.81 1.59 4.68
CA VAL A 77 -3.87 2.55 5.29
C VAL A 77 -3.16 1.95 6.50
N ARG A 78 -3.87 1.19 7.35
CA ARG A 78 -3.27 0.52 8.52
C ARG A 78 -2.26 -0.56 8.12
N GLU A 79 -2.57 -1.36 7.09
CA GLU A 79 -1.62 -2.35 6.55
C GLU A 79 -0.33 -1.69 6.04
N HIS A 80 -0.43 -0.53 5.40
CA HIS A 80 0.74 0.20 4.88
C HIS A 80 1.57 0.93 5.94
N LEU A 81 0.98 1.27 7.10
CA LEU A 81 1.67 1.99 8.18
C LEU A 81 2.34 1.06 9.22
N THR A 82 2.02 -0.24 9.19
CA THR A 82 2.60 -1.25 10.09
C THR A 82 3.89 -1.83 9.45
N PRO A 83 5.02 -1.92 10.18
CA PRO A 83 6.29 -2.40 9.64
C PRO A 83 6.35 -3.90 9.34
#